data_AF-A0A0M9E6T4-F1
#
_entry.id   AF-A0A0M9E6T4-F1
#
_cell.length_a   1.000
_cell.length_b   1.000
_cell.length_c   1.000
_cell.angle_alpha   90.00
_cell.angle_beta   90.00
_cell.angle_gamma   90.00
#
_symmetry.space_group_name_H-M   'P 1'
#
loop_
_entity.id
_entity.type
_entity.pdbx_description
1 polymer ?
#
loop_
_entity_poly.entity_id
_entity_poly.type
_entity_poly.pdbx_seq_one_letter_code
_entity_poly.pdbx_strand_id
1 'polypeptide(L)' 'MGKSKNMTKSDAARIQSSTAKNHGGNTPKNSFASRAQSAADKSSNSKK' A
#
# COMPACT_ATOMS: atom_id res chain seq x y z
N MET A 1 -2.41 -24.53 -4.42
CA MET A 1 -2.38 -23.56 -3.31
C MET A 1 -1.96 -22.21 -3.88
N GLY A 2 -2.90 -21.26 -3.98
CA GLY A 2 -2.64 -19.95 -4.57
C GLY A 2 -1.65 -19.18 -3.70
N LYS A 3 -0.57 -18.67 -4.30
CA LYS A 3 0.44 -17.86 -3.61
C LYS A 3 -0.25 -16.63 -3.02
N SER A 4 -0.33 -16.52 -1.69
CA SER A 4 -0.77 -15.32 -1.00
C SER A 4 0.09 -14.15 -1.48
N LYS A 5 -0.50 -13.26 -2.29
CA LYS A 5 0.22 -12.13 -2.87
C LYS A 5 0.31 -11.05 -1.81
N ASN A 6 1.39 -11.10 -1.02
CA ASN A 6 1.68 -10.07 -0.04
C ASN A 6 1.73 -8.70 -0.73
N MET A 7 1.17 -7.69 -0.07
CA MET A 7 1.29 -6.30 -0.50
C MET A 7 2.77 -5.96 -0.68
N THR A 8 3.13 -5.47 -1.87
CA THR A 8 4.51 -5.06 -2.18
C THR A 8 4.60 -3.54 -2.19
N LYS A 9 5.81 -3.00 -2.02
CA LYS A 9 6.03 -1.54 -2.10
C LYS A 9 5.54 -0.94 -3.42
N SER A 10 5.71 -1.66 -4.54
CA SER A 10 5.21 -1.24 -5.86
C SER A 10 3.68 -1.17 -5.90
N ASP A 11 3.00 -2.14 -5.30
CA ASP A 11 1.55 -2.17 -5.26
C ASP A 11 0.99 -1.05 -4.36
N ALA A 12 1.59 -0.86 -3.18
CA ALA A 12 1.27 0.25 -2.29
C ALA A 12 1.50 1.61 -2.96
N ALA A 13 2.57 1.79 -3.75
CA ALA A 13 2.83 3.02 -4.49
C ALA A 13 1.75 3.32 -5.55
N ARG A 14 1.24 2.30 -6.24
CA ARG A 14 0.10 2.47 -7.17
C ARG A 14 -1.16 2.90 -6.44
N ILE A 15 -1.46 2.26 -5.32
CA ILE A 15 -2.62 2.58 -4.48
C ILE A 15 -2.52 4.00 -3.91
N GLN A 16 -1.33 4.41 -3.46
CA GLN A 16 -1.05 5.78 -3.00
C GLN A 16 -1.26 6.79 -4.13
N SER A 17 -0.74 6.51 -5.33
CA SER A 17 -0.87 7.41 -6.47
C SER A 17 -2.33 7.62 -6.90
N SER A 18 -3.12 6.56 -7.00
CA SER A 18 -4.54 6.69 -7.38
C SER A 18 -5.35 7.42 -6.30
N THR A 19 -5.06 7.15 -5.03
CA THR A 19 -5.72 7.80 -3.91
C THR A 19 -5.36 9.29 -3.86
N ALA A 20 -4.08 9.64 -3.98
CA ALA A 20 -3.63 11.03 -4.01
C ALA A 20 -4.29 11.82 -5.15
N LYS A 21 -4.37 11.24 -6.36
CA LYS A 21 -5.06 11.88 -7.50
C LYS A 21 -6.52 12.22 -7.19
N ASN A 22 -7.22 11.34 -6.47
CA ASN A 22 -8.63 11.53 -6.14
C ASN A 22 -8.86 12.48 -4.96
N HIS A 23 -7.81 12.79 -4.20
CA HIS A 23 -7.87 13.59 -2.97
C HIS A 23 -6.97 14.84 -3.04
N GLY A 24 -6.73 15.38 -4.24
CA GLY A 24 -6.00 16.64 -4.43
C GLY A 24 -4.52 16.59 -4.06
N GLY A 25 -3.89 15.42 -4.17
CA GLY A 25 -2.49 15.18 -3.81
C GLY A 25 -2.28 14.58 -2.41
N ASN A 26 -3.34 14.46 -1.60
CA ASN A 26 -3.23 13.95 -0.24
C ASN A 26 -3.72 12.51 -0.11
N THR A 27 -3.14 11.75 0.81
CA THR A 27 -3.67 10.44 1.21
C THR A 27 -4.33 10.54 2.58
N PRO A 28 -5.67 10.37 2.68
CA PRO A 28 -6.36 10.50 3.95
C PRO A 28 -5.87 9.48 4.97
N LYS A 29 -5.76 9.88 6.24
CA LYS A 29 -5.49 8.95 7.34
C LYS A 29 -6.60 7.89 7.43
N ASN A 30 -6.21 6.67 7.76
CA ASN A 30 -7.10 5.49 7.82
C ASN A 30 -7.73 5.10 6.47
N SER A 31 -7.25 5.65 5.34
CA SER A 31 -7.65 5.20 4.02
C SER A 31 -7.07 3.83 3.68
N PHE A 32 -7.63 3.20 2.65
CA PHE A 32 -7.07 1.96 2.10
C PHE A 32 -5.59 2.12 1.72
N ALA A 33 -5.20 3.29 1.22
CA ALA A 33 -3.82 3.58 0.85
C ALA A 33 -2.87 3.56 2.06
N SER A 34 -3.29 4.12 3.21
CA SER A 34 -2.53 4.02 4.46
C SER A 34 -2.36 2.57 4.92
N ARG A 35 -3.44 1.76 4.82
CA ARG A 35 -3.41 0.33 5.17
C ARG A 35 -2.51 -0.47 4.23
N ALA A 36 -2.52 -0.16 2.94
CA ALA A 36 -1.67 -0.80 1.94
C ALA A 36 -0.19 -0.51 2.19
N GLN A 37 0.17 0.73 2.53
CA GLN A 37 1.54 1.06 2.95
C GLN A 37 1.95 0.26 4.19
N SER A 38 1.14 0.24 5.24
CA SER A 38 1.44 -0.54 6.44
C SER A 38 1.62 -2.03 6.15
N ALA A 39 0.84 -2.59 5.23
CA ALA A 39 0.99 -3.98 4.79
C ALA A 39 2.27 -4.21 3.98
N ALA A 40 2.65 -3.27 3.11
CA ALA A 40 3.91 -3.32 2.36
C ALA A 40 5.14 -3.19 3.28
N ASP A 41 5.07 -2.32 4.28
CA ASP A 41 6.13 -2.14 5.26
C ASP A 41 6.33 -3.40 6.10
N LYS A 42 5.23 -4.00 6.59
CA LYS A 42 5.25 -5.30 7.29
C LYS A 42 5.82 -6.41 6.43
N SER A 43 5.41 -6.49 5.16
CA SER A 43 5.91 -7.46 4.17
C SER A 43 7.40 -7.28 3.89
N SER A 44 7.89 -6.03 3.90
CA SER A 44 9.33 -5.75 3.76
C SER A 44 10.15 -6.17 4.98
N ASN A 45 9.57 -6.12 6.18
CA ASN A 45 10.20 -6.62 7.40
C ASN A 45 10.21 -8.16 7.46
N SER A 46 9.30 -8.83 6.74
CA SER A 46 9.31 -10.29 6.56
C SER A 46 10.31 -10.79 5.50
N LYS A 47 11.05 -9.88 4.85
CA LYS A 47 12.01 -10.19 3.78
C LYS A 47 13.45 -9.82 4.16
N LYS A 48 13.77 -9.87 5.45
CA LYS A 48 15.14 -9.78 5.97
C LYS A 48 15.70 -11.17 6.22
#